data_AF-A0A349N6Y2-F1
#
_entry.id   AF-A0A349N6Y2-F1
#
_cell.length_a   1.000
_cell.length_b   1.000
_cell.length_c   1.000
_cell.angle_alpha   90.00
_cell.angle_beta   90.00
_cell.angle_gamma   90.00
#
_symmetry.space_group_name_H-M   'P 1'
#
loop_
_entity.id
_entity.type
_entity.pdbx_description
1 polymer ?
#
loop_
_entity_poly.entity_id
_entity_poly.type
_entity_poly.pdbx_seq_one_letter_code
_entity_poly.pdbx_strand_id
1 'polypeptide(L)' 'MASCFACHSSGAAGAPKVGPGNADAWTARLEKGMDQVVTNAIAGINNMPPKGLCFTCNDDDIKALVQYMIDSSK' A
#
# COMPACT_ATOMS: atom_id res chain seq x y z
N MET A 1 5.11 3.90 -9.39
CA MET A 1 5.76 2.83 -8.59
C MET A 1 6.82 3.33 -7.61
N ALA A 2 7.70 4.27 -8.00
CA ALA A 2 8.81 4.72 -7.14
C ALA A 2 8.37 5.30 -5.78
N SER A 3 7.23 6.00 -5.75
CA SER A 3 6.66 6.65 -4.57
C SER A 3 6.25 5.65 -3.47
N CYS A 4 5.55 4.57 -3.82
CA CYS A 4 5.14 3.54 -2.86
C CYS A 4 6.35 2.73 -2.37
N PHE A 5 7.29 2.42 -3.27
CA PHE A 5 8.44 1.57 -2.97
C PHE A 5 9.39 2.17 -1.94
N ALA A 6 9.46 3.51 -1.86
CA ALA A 6 10.32 4.22 -0.91
C ALA A 6 10.13 3.76 0.55
N CYS A 7 8.89 3.45 0.95
CA CYS A 7 8.58 2.96 2.29
C CYS A 7 8.30 1.44 2.31
N HIS A 8 7.59 0.94 1.30
CA HIS A 8 7.11 -0.44 1.29
C HIS A 8 8.19 -1.48 0.92
N SER A 9 9.37 -1.07 0.44
CA SER A 9 10.48 -2.01 0.20
C SER A 9 11.19 -2.45 1.49
N SER A 10 11.43 -1.50 2.40
CA SER A 10 12.17 -1.71 3.64
C SER A 10 11.29 -1.81 4.87
N GLY A 11 10.00 -1.47 4.75
CA GLY A 11 9.09 -1.34 5.88
C GLY A 11 9.31 -0.07 6.68
N ALA A 12 9.82 0.99 6.04
CA ALA A 12 10.11 2.26 6.69
C ALA A 12 8.86 2.81 7.40
N ALA A 13 9.06 3.42 8.57
CA ALA A 13 8.01 4.00 9.40
C ALA A 13 6.83 3.04 9.74
N GLY A 14 7.08 1.72 9.69
CA GLY A 14 6.07 0.69 9.95
C GLY A 14 5.22 0.31 8.74
N ALA A 15 5.65 0.69 7.52
CA ALA A 15 4.95 0.31 6.29
C ALA A 15 4.96 -1.23 6.11
N PRO A 16 3.85 -1.84 5.64
CA PRO A 16 3.85 -3.26 5.30
C PRO A 16 4.80 -3.51 4.12
N LYS A 17 5.76 -4.42 4.33
CA LYS A 17 6.74 -4.77 3.30
C LYS A 17 6.07 -5.44 2.11
N VAL A 18 6.51 -5.09 0.92
CA VAL A 18 6.07 -5.71 -0.33
C VAL A 18 7.10 -6.74 -0.77
N GLY A 19 6.63 -7.95 -1.09
CA GLY A 19 7.45 -9.03 -1.61
C GLY A 19 7.12 -10.38 -0.97
N PRO A 20 7.60 -11.49 -1.55
CA PRO A 20 7.27 -12.85 -1.11
C PRO A 20 7.53 -13.06 0.38
N GLY A 21 6.61 -13.77 1.04
CA GLY A 21 6.72 -14.07 2.47
C GLY A 21 6.28 -12.93 3.41
N ASN A 22 5.70 -11.85 2.88
CA ASN A 22 5.11 -10.78 3.70
C ASN A 22 3.57 -10.84 3.74
N ALA A 23 2.96 -11.96 3.32
CA ALA A 23 1.51 -12.14 3.22
C ALA A 23 0.79 -11.87 4.54
N ASP A 24 1.38 -12.24 5.68
CA ASP A 24 0.79 -12.03 7.01
C ASP A 24 0.60 -10.54 7.32
N ALA A 25 1.57 -9.72 6.92
CA ALA A 25 1.48 -8.27 7.10
C ALA A 25 0.30 -7.71 6.30
N TRP A 26 0.03 -8.22 5.10
CA TRP A 26 -1.08 -7.77 4.25
C TRP A 26 -2.43 -8.33 4.66
N THR A 27 -2.48 -9.58 5.13
CA THR A 27 -3.70 -10.26 5.57
C THR A 27 -4.42 -9.47 6.66
N ALA A 28 -3.69 -9.02 7.69
CA ALA A 28 -4.26 -8.21 8.77
C ALA A 28 -4.83 -6.86 8.28
N ARG A 29 -4.28 -6.26 7.22
CA ARG A 29 -4.82 -5.01 6.66
C ARG A 29 -6.04 -5.25 5.78
N LEU A 30 -6.12 -6.44 5.18
CA LEU A 30 -7.22 -6.86 4.32
C LEU A 30 -8.44 -7.37 5.09
N GLU A 31 -8.38 -7.49 6.42
CA GLU A 31 -9.56 -7.82 7.25
C GLU A 31 -10.74 -6.88 7.01
N LYS A 32 -10.47 -5.60 6.72
CA LYS A 32 -11.49 -4.59 6.40
C LYS A 32 -11.88 -4.55 4.92
N GLY A 33 -11.30 -5.43 4.10
CA GLY A 33 -11.50 -5.48 2.66
C GLY A 33 -10.61 -4.53 1.87
N MET A 34 -10.53 -4.80 0.56
CA MET A 34 -9.67 -4.07 -0.37
C MET A 34 -10.02 -2.59 -0.47
N ASP A 35 -11.30 -2.25 -0.53
CA ASP A 35 -11.75 -0.87 -0.72
C ASP A 35 -11.33 0.04 0.44
N GLN A 36 -11.29 -0.47 1.67
CA GLN A 36 -10.78 0.28 2.81
C GLN A 36 -9.27 0.52 2.72
N VAL A 37 -8.51 -0.46 2.24
CA VAL A 37 -7.06 -0.29 2.03
C VAL A 37 -6.78 0.75 0.96
N VAL A 38 -7.53 0.75 -0.15
CA VAL A 38 -7.44 1.76 -1.20
C VAL A 38 -7.80 3.14 -0.65
N THR A 39 -8.90 3.24 0.11
CA THR A 39 -9.34 4.50 0.73
C THR A 39 -8.25 5.08 1.63
N ASN A 40 -7.62 4.24 2.46
CA ASN A 40 -6.50 4.67 3.31
C ASN A 40 -5.28 5.09 2.48
N ALA A 41 -5.00 4.43 1.36
CA ALA A 41 -3.89 4.80 0.49
C ALA A 41 -4.12 6.15 -0.20
N ILE A 42 -5.37 6.45 -0.57
CA ILE A 42 -5.76 7.73 -1.18
C ILE A 42 -5.73 8.84 -0.11
N ALA A 43 -6.41 8.63 1.02
CA ALA A 43 -6.56 9.63 2.08
C ALA A 43 -5.30 9.83 2.94
N GLY A 44 -4.43 8.82 3.00
CA GLY A 44 -3.33 8.75 3.96
C GLY A 44 -3.77 8.14 5.30
N ILE A 45 -2.83 7.52 6.00
CA ILE A 45 -3.07 6.91 7.31
C ILE A 45 -1.77 6.85 8.13
N ASN A 46 -1.80 7.30 9.38
CA ASN A 46 -0.63 7.33 10.26
C ASN A 46 0.57 8.02 9.58
N ASN A 47 1.68 7.30 9.40
CA ASN A 47 2.90 7.78 8.75
C ASN A 47 2.86 7.69 7.21
N MET A 48 1.77 7.18 6.62
CA MET A 48 1.59 7.09 5.16
C MET A 48 0.90 8.38 4.66
N PRO A 49 1.57 9.21 3.86
CA PRO A 49 0.98 10.43 3.30
C PRO A 49 -0.16 10.12 2.32
N PRO A 50 -1.08 11.07 2.09
CA PRO A 50 -2.11 10.96 1.06
C PRO A 50 -1.51 10.58 -0.30
N LYS A 51 -2.19 9.67 -1.00
CA LYS A 51 -1.77 9.07 -2.29
C LYS A 51 -0.37 8.42 -2.28
N GLY A 52 0.20 8.14 -1.11
CA GLY A 52 1.53 7.53 -0.99
C GLY A 52 2.62 8.31 -1.74
N LEU A 53 2.56 9.65 -1.72
CA LEU A 53 3.44 10.57 -2.46
C LEU A 53 3.32 10.51 -4.00
N CYS A 54 2.32 9.81 -4.54
CA CYS A 54 2.02 9.85 -5.97
C CYS A 54 1.05 10.99 -6.30
N PHE A 55 1.57 12.21 -6.44
CA PHE A 55 0.73 13.39 -6.74
C PHE A 55 0.10 13.36 -8.14
N THR A 56 0.65 12.56 -9.05
CA THR A 56 0.13 12.38 -10.41
C THR A 56 -0.80 11.18 -10.56
N CYS A 57 -0.96 10.35 -9.53
CA CYS A 57 -1.86 9.20 -9.58
C CYS A 57 -3.32 9.64 -9.39
N ASN A 58 -4.18 9.09 -10.24
CA ASN A 58 -5.61 9.07 -9.97
C ASN A 58 -5.97 7.90 -9.03
N ASP A 59 -7.23 7.80 -8.64
CA ASP A 59 -7.67 6.80 -7.65
C ASP A 59 -7.61 5.36 -8.21
N ASP A 60 -7.81 5.18 -9.52
CA ASP A 60 -7.66 3.88 -10.19
C ASP A 60 -6.19 3.44 -10.24
N ASP A 61 -5.26 4.37 -10.45
CA ASP A 61 -3.82 4.09 -10.37
C ASP A 61 -3.46 3.62 -8.96
N ILE A 62 -3.95 4.30 -7.92
CA ILE A 62 -3.71 3.91 -6.53
C ILE A 62 -4.31 2.52 -6.27
N LYS A 63 -5.53 2.25 -6.73
CA LYS A 63 -6.16 0.94 -6.60
C LYS A 63 -5.33 -0.17 -7.25
N ALA A 64 -4.85 0.06 -8.48
CA ALA A 64 -3.99 -0.89 -9.19
C ALA A 64 -2.65 -1.12 -8.46
N LEU A 65 -2.05 -0.07 -7.92
CA LEU A 65 -0.80 -0.17 -7.15
C LEU A 65 -0.98 -0.95 -5.85
N VAL A 66 -2.07 -0.71 -5.11
CA VAL A 66 -2.37 -1.46 -3.88
C VAL A 66 -2.60 -2.94 -4.22
N GLN A 67 -3.34 -3.23 -5.29
CA GLN A 67 -3.57 -4.61 -5.74
C GLN A 67 -2.26 -5.32 -6.08
N TYR A 68 -1.39 -4.66 -6.85
CA TYR A 68 -0.06 -5.17 -7.17
C TYR A 68 0.78 -5.48 -5.92
N MET A 69 0.75 -4.60 -4.93
CA MET A 69 1.50 -4.76 -3.68
C MET A 69 1.01 -5.96 -2.87
N ILE A 70 -0.30 -6.17 -2.80
CA ILE A 70 -0.90 -7.34 -2.15
C ILE A 70 -0.53 -8.62 -2.89
N ASP A 71 -0.69 -8.64 -4.22
CA ASP A 71 -0.42 -9.84 -5.03
C ASP A 71 1.05 -10.21 -5.02
N SER A 72 1.94 -9.22 -5.02
CA SER A 72 3.39 -9.41 -4.94
C SER A 72 3.88 -9.86 -3.56
N SER A 73 3.01 -9.81 -2.54
CA SER A 73 3.35 -10.18 -1.17
C SER A 73 2.79 -11.54 -0.74
N LYS A 74 2.04 -12.19 -1.62
CA LYS A 74 1.60 -13.58 -1.46
C LYS A 74 2.79 -14.54 -1.45
#